data_AF-A0AAU9N560-F1
#
_entry.id   AF-A0AAU9N560-F1
#
_cell.length_a   1.000
_cell.length_b   1.000
_cell.length_c   1.000
_cell.angle_alpha   90.00
_cell.angle_beta   90.00
_cell.angle_gamma   90.00
#
_symmetry.space_group_name_H-M   'P 1'
#
loop_
_entity.id
_entity.type
_entity.pdbx_description
1 polymer ?
#
loop_
_entity_poly.entity_id
_entity_poly.type
_entity_poly.pdbx_seq_one_letter_code
_entity_poly.pdbx_strand_id
1 'polypeptide(L)' 'MWKLKIAEGDNPYLYSSNNFVGRQTWEFDPDAGTPEDQQEVENARQYFLNRQKEGFQASSDLLMRKQKQF' A
#
# COMPACT_ATOMS: atom_id res chain seq x y z
N MET A 1 -4.73 3.77 -0.17
CA MET A 1 -3.38 3.93 -0.74
C MET A 1 -2.32 3.66 0.33
N TRP A 2 -1.05 3.45 -0.06
CA TRP A 2 0.05 3.33 0.92
C TRP A 2 0.45 4.72 1.41
N LYS A 3 0.57 4.89 2.73
CA LYS A 3 1.01 6.13 3.36
C LYS A 3 2.36 5.94 4.01
N LEU A 4 3.28 6.87 3.76
CA LEU A 4 4.59 6.87 4.40
C LEU A 4 4.42 7.33 5.84
N LYS A 5 4.78 6.48 6.78
CA LYS A 5 4.87 6.81 8.19
C LYS A 5 6.32 6.77 8.62
N ILE A 6 6.82 7.94 9.01
CA ILE A 6 8.13 8.09 9.61
C ILE A 6 7.96 7.83 11.11
N ALA A 7 8.77 6.94 11.68
CA ALA A 7 8.71 6.68 13.11
C ALA A 7 9.25 7.90 13.87
N GLU A 8 8.40 8.51 14.68
CA GLU A 8 8.80 9.42 15.75
C GLU A 8 9.05 8.55 16.98
N GLY A 9 10.26 8.64 17.52
CA GLY A 9 10.83 7.72 18.50
C GLY A 9 10.23 7.71 19.90
N ASP A 10 8.93 7.96 20.04
CA ASP A 10 8.29 8.34 21.30
C ASP A 10 7.34 7.25 21.82
N ASN A 11 7.75 5.98 21.74
CA ASN A 11 6.99 4.87 22.31
C ASN A 11 7.75 4.27 23.51
N PRO A 12 7.22 4.38 24.74
CA PRO A 12 7.88 3.90 25.96
C PRO A 12 8.08 2.38 26.00
N TYR A 13 7.42 1.62 25.12
CA TYR A 13 7.56 0.16 25.01
C TYR A 13 8.47 -0.29 23.85
N LEU A 14 9.06 0.62 23.08
CA LEU A 14 9.96 0.30 21.98
C LEU A 14 11.38 0.76 22.30
N TYR A 15 12.34 -0.17 22.33
CA TYR A 15 13.74 0.12 22.63
C TYR A 15 14.60 0.07 21.35
N SER A 16 15.29 1.16 21.04
CA SER A 16 16.24 1.28 19.91
C SER A 16 17.40 2.15 20.36
N SER A 17 18.62 1.83 19.91
CA SER A 17 19.82 2.63 20.17
C SER A 17 19.76 4.04 19.54
N ASN A 18 18.83 4.30 18.62
CA ASN A 18 18.63 5.59 17.95
C ASN A 18 17.17 6.05 18.00
N ASN A 19 16.38 5.63 19.01
CA ASN A 19 14.96 5.96 19.13
C ASN A 19 14.15 5.73 17.84
N PHE A 20 14.50 4.73 17.00
CA PHE A 20 13.87 4.51 15.69
C PHE A 20 13.86 5.72 14.74
N VAL A 21 14.63 6.77 15.04
CA VAL A 21 14.76 7.97 14.22
C VAL A 21 15.27 7.55 12.84
N GLY A 22 14.50 7.88 11.81
CA GLY A 22 14.80 7.52 10.42
C GLY A 22 14.15 6.24 9.90
N ARG A 23 13.35 5.50 10.71
CA ARG A 23 12.58 4.36 10.20
C ARG A 23 11.40 4.85 9.37
N GLN A 24 11.35 4.41 8.12
CA GLN A 24 10.24 4.64 7.20
C GLN A 24 9.43 3.34 7.03
N THR A 25 8.15 3.39 7.35
CA THR A 25 7.22 2.27 7.22
C THR A 25 6.04 2.69 6.36
N TRP A 26 5.58 1.79 5.51
CA TRP A 26 4.38 2.00 4.70
C TRP A 26 3.18 1.37 5.41
N GLU A 27 2.20 2.19 5.78
CA GLU A 27 0.92 1.73 6.32
C GLU A 27 -0.14 1.84 5.21
N PHE A 28 -0.97 0.80 5.06
CA PHE A 28 -2.07 0.83 4.10
C PHE A 28 -3.26 1.57 4.73
N ASP A 29 -3.69 2.67 4.10
CA ASP A 29 -4.83 3.48 4.52
C ASP A 29 -5.91 3.40 3.43
N PRO A 30 -7.08 2.79 3.69
CA PRO A 30 -8.13 2.62 2.68
C PRO A 30 -8.72 3.93 2.18
N ASP A 31 -8.73 4.97 3.01
CA ASP A 31 -9.34 6.27 2.71
C ASP A 31 -8.32 7.27 2.13
N ALA A 32 -7.03 6.95 2.19
CA ALA A 32 -6.00 7.75 1.54
C ALA A 32 -6.06 7.60 0.01
N GLY A 33 -6.04 8.73 -0.69
CA GLY A 33 -6.03 8.83 -2.16
C GLY A 33 -7.12 9.77 -2.69
N THR A 34 -7.11 10.05 -4.00
CA THR A 34 -8.27 10.65 -4.66
C THR A 34 -9.31 9.55 -4.97
N PRO A 35 -10.62 9.89 -5.03
CA PRO A 35 -11.65 8.93 -5.44
C PRO A 35 -11.36 8.27 -6.79
N GLU A 36 -10.73 9.01 -7.71
CA GLU A 36 -10.30 8.52 -9.02
C GLU A 36 -9.23 7.44 -8.90
N ASP A 37 -8.18 7.67 -8.10
CA ASP A 37 -7.13 6.67 -7.86
C ASP A 37 -7.68 5.41 -7.18
N GLN A 38 -8.61 5.59 -6.22
CA GLN A 38 -9.28 4.47 -5.56
C GLN A 38 -10.08 3.63 -6.56
N GLN A 39 -10.81 4.28 -7.47
CA GLN A 39 -11.55 3.59 -8.52
C GLN A 39 -10.62 2.85 -9.49
N GLU A 40 -9.47 3.42 -9.85
CA GLU A 40 -8.48 2.72 -10.69
C GLU A 40 -7.89 1.48 -10.01
N VAL A 41 -7.59 1.57 -8.72
CA VAL A 41 -7.11 0.43 -7.92
C VAL A 41 -8.18 -0.67 -7.85
N GLU A 42 -9.44 -0.31 -7.67
CA GLU A 42 -10.53 -1.28 -7.63
C GLU A 42 -10.76 -1.93 -9.00
N ASN A 43 -10.73 -1.15 -10.08
CA ASN A 43 -10.79 -1.68 -11.44
C ASN A 43 -9.66 -2.68 -11.71
N ALA A 44 -8.43 -2.36 -11.26
CA ALA A 44 -7.28 -3.25 -11.36
C ALA A 44 -7.47 -4.55 -10.55
N ARG A 45 -8.08 -4.48 -9.36
CA ARG A 45 -8.42 -5.66 -8.55
C ARG A 45 -9.43 -6.56 -9.26
N GLN A 46 -10.50 -5.98 -9.77
CA GLN A 46 -11.53 -6.73 -10.48
C GLN A 46 -10.96 -7.41 -11.73
N TYR A 47 -10.12 -6.69 -12.49
CA TYR A 47 -9.42 -7.27 -13.63
C TYR A 47 -8.54 -8.46 -13.23
N PHE A 48 -7.74 -8.34 -12.17
CA PHE A 48 -6.90 -9.43 -11.67
C PHE A 48 -7.75 -10.66 -11.27
N LEU A 49 -8.81 -10.44 -10.50
CA LEU A 49 -9.70 -11.52 -10.04
C LEU A 49 -10.41 -12.21 -11.19
N ASN A 50 -10.90 -11.46 -12.18
CA ASN A 50 -11.58 -12.02 -13.34
C ASN A 50 -10.62 -12.87 -14.18
N ARG A 51 -9.40 -12.37 -14.44
CA ARG A 51 -8.38 -13.13 -15.18
C ARG A 51 -7.94 -14.41 -14.45
N GLN A 52 -7.86 -14.36 -13.12
CA GLN A 52 -7.57 -15.54 -12.31
C GLN A 52 -8.72 -16.56 -12.36
N LYS A 53 -9.98 -16.11 -12.27
CA LYS A 53 -11.16 -16.97 -12.38
C LYS A 53 -11.28 -17.65 -13.75
N GLU A 54 -10.86 -16.96 -14.81
CA GLU A 54 -10.79 -17.51 -16.17
C GLU A 54 -9.66 -18.55 -16.36
N GLY A 55 -8.83 -18.78 -15.34
CA GLY A 55 -7.74 -19.76 -15.38
C GLY A 55 -6.44 -19.24 -16.00
N PHE A 56 -6.35 -17.94 -16.30
CA PHE A 56 -5.11 -17.33 -16.77
C PHE A 56 -4.19 -16.96 -15.60
N GLN A 57 -2.88 -16.97 -15.85
CA GLN A 57 -1.91 -16.39 -14.93
C GLN A 57 -2.13 -14.87 -14.86
N ALA A 58 -2.81 -14.41 -13.81
CA ALA A 58 -3.01 -12.99 -13.55
C ALA A 58 -1.73 -12.37 -13.00
N SER A 59 -1.25 -11.29 -13.61
CA SER A 59 -0.12 -10.50 -13.10
C SER A 59 -0.61 -9.47 -12.09
N SER A 60 0.02 -9.44 -10.92
CA SER A 60 -0.24 -8.45 -9.87
C SER A 60 0.48 -7.12 -10.10
N ASP A 61 1.31 -7.00 -11.15
CA ASP A 61 2.12 -5.80 -11.39
C ASP A 61 1.26 -4.55 -11.59
N LEU A 62 0.18 -4.67 -12.38
CA LEU A 62 -0.71 -3.54 -12.65
C LEU A 62 -1.39 -3.06 -11.37
N LEU A 63 -1.82 -4.00 -10.50
CA LEU A 63 -2.38 -3.68 -9.19
C LEU A 63 -1.34 -3.03 -8.27
N MET A 64 -0.12 -3.56 -8.20
CA MET A 64 0.95 -2.99 -7.38
C MET A 64 1.35 -1.58 -7.82
N ARG A 65 1.40 -1.31 -9.13
CA ARG A 65 1.75 0.02 -9.65
C ARG A 65 0.70 1.06 -9.28
N LYS A 66 -0.59 0.72 -9.41
CA LYS A 66 -1.69 1.63 -9.07
C LYS A 66 -1.78 1.93 -7.57
N GLN A 67 -1.38 0.98 -6.71
CA GLN A 67 -1.37 1.20 -5.26
C GLN A 67 -0.19 2.06 -4.77
N LYS A 68 0.91 2.14 -5.52
CA LYS A 68 2.17 2.82 -5.12
C LYS A 68 2.34 4.22 -5.76
N GLN A 69 1.25 4.88 -6.17
CA GLN A 69 1.34 6.23 -6.70
C GLN A 69 1.87 7.17 -5.59
N PHE A 70 3.10 7.65 -5.75
CA PHE A 70 3.75 8.66 -4.90
C PHE A 70 4.19 9.83 -5.77
#